data_AF-A0A923XPD0-F1
#
_entry.id   AF-A0A923XPD0-F1
#
_cell.length_a   1.000
_cell.length_b   1.000
_cell.length_c   1.000
_cell.angle_alpha   90.00
_cell.angle_beta   90.00
_cell.angle_gamma   90.00
#
_symmetry.space_group_name_H-M   'P 1'
#
loop_
_entity.id
_entity.type
_entity.pdbx_description
1 polymer ?
#
loop_
_entity_poly.entity_id
_entity_poly.type
_entity_poly.pdbx_seq_one_letter_code
_entity_poly.pdbx_strand_id
1 'polypeptide(L)'
;MSKIDFLPTVSIPDYFHKNEMNFKVLKNFPFMKDKNGNPVTPVNMYLSSHLNTNLSANTIKRTVFCLKILIDYCEIQKLKLSNFLEDDLLNLSKSLQVEKDANGAVRNNTTVNNIIYQIIKFFDFFGKTFLNDDDYVKNVLNVEDRTVSSKGQIKNVKKHKAMVLNAEKTTRNPINLQDIDLIYQNIDKLYVSKFAQERTKVLIKLLEHTGARLGEIALIQISDITDAINSPKGLLRLATLKRRRESSRFVPVDKQILNQINSFIKIYRNKIIRKTVKDKDLNFLFISEHSGEKINSSSLSNDFTRLRSMLKIKSSLCAHMFRHRFITNIFINLIKQYDFDNKDSFRNALLDVNTLKAHVQQLTGHKDINSLDTYLHLAKSELANMPEILKKLDEQRDIESREALERYLLNELKSGNISTEQYIQDLEKLKK
;
A
#
# COMPACT_ATOMS: atom_id res chain seq x y z
N MET A 1 -8.49 -25.41 -20.64
CA MET A 1 -8.30 -23.96 -20.41
C MET A 1 -6.87 -23.61 -20.73
N SER A 2 -6.65 -22.41 -21.23
CA SER A 2 -5.33 -21.85 -21.53
C SER A 2 -4.40 -21.85 -20.31
N LYS A 3 -3.08 -21.76 -20.54
CA LYS A 3 -2.05 -21.75 -19.50
C LYS A 3 -1.09 -20.56 -19.68
N ILE A 4 -0.49 -20.12 -18.58
CA ILE A 4 0.57 -19.11 -18.59
C ILE A 4 1.82 -19.73 -17.98
N ASP A 5 2.86 -19.88 -18.78
CA ASP A 5 4.19 -20.26 -18.33
C ASP A 5 5.00 -19.00 -18.03
N PHE A 6 6.00 -19.12 -17.15
CA PHE A 6 6.91 -18.01 -16.83
C PHE A 6 8.30 -18.35 -17.32
N LEU A 7 8.75 -17.65 -18.35
CA LEU A 7 10.08 -17.80 -18.91
C LEU A 7 11.10 -17.13 -17.98
N PRO A 8 12.19 -17.82 -17.59
CA PRO A 8 13.16 -17.27 -16.62
C PRO A 8 13.73 -15.92 -17.05
N THR A 9 14.09 -15.82 -18.34
CA THR A 9 14.70 -14.63 -18.93
C THR A 9 14.30 -14.52 -20.40
N VAL A 10 13.91 -13.31 -20.84
CA VAL A 10 13.61 -13.01 -22.25
C VAL A 10 14.33 -11.71 -22.62
N SER A 11 14.95 -11.68 -23.80
CA SER A 11 15.57 -10.49 -24.38
C SER A 11 14.65 -9.94 -25.46
N ILE A 12 14.18 -8.70 -25.30
CA ILE A 12 13.24 -8.06 -26.22
C ILE A 12 13.90 -6.79 -26.80
N PRO A 13 13.82 -6.55 -28.12
CA PRO A 13 14.26 -5.28 -28.71
C PRO A 13 13.62 -4.09 -28.00
N ASP A 14 14.42 -3.13 -27.55
CA ASP A 14 13.95 -1.93 -26.84
C ASP A 14 14.00 -0.71 -27.75
N TYR A 15 15.19 -0.35 -28.24
CA TYR A 15 15.38 0.76 -29.17
C TYR A 15 16.63 0.55 -30.04
N PHE A 16 16.63 1.21 -31.20
CA PHE A 16 17.77 1.24 -32.10
C PHE A 16 18.54 2.56 -31.90
N HIS A 17 19.84 2.49 -31.65
CA HIS A 17 20.69 3.66 -31.47
C HIS A 17 22.11 3.38 -31.95
N LYS A 18 22.73 4.35 -32.64
CA LYS A 18 24.11 4.23 -33.17
C LYS A 18 24.35 2.96 -33.99
N ASN A 19 23.41 2.62 -34.89
CA ASN A 19 23.43 1.40 -35.70
C ASN A 19 23.40 0.07 -34.93
N GLU A 20 23.05 0.10 -33.64
CA GLU A 20 22.94 -1.09 -32.80
C GLU A 20 21.52 -1.23 -32.23
N MET A 21 21.01 -2.47 -32.24
CA MET A 21 19.76 -2.82 -31.58
C MET A 21 20.04 -3.08 -30.10
N ASN A 22 19.46 -2.26 -29.24
CA ASN A 22 19.54 -2.43 -27.80
C ASN A 22 18.40 -3.33 -27.33
N PHE A 23 18.71 -4.24 -26.41
CA PHE A 23 17.74 -5.20 -25.89
C PHE A 23 17.48 -4.96 -24.41
N LYS A 24 16.23 -5.16 -24.02
CA LYS A 24 15.79 -5.19 -22.64
C LYS A 24 15.64 -6.63 -22.17
N VAL A 25 16.35 -6.96 -21.10
CA VAL A 25 16.25 -8.26 -20.44
C VAL A 25 15.14 -8.23 -19.39
N LEU A 26 14.11 -9.05 -19.60
CA LEU A 26 12.99 -9.22 -18.68
C LEU A 26 13.08 -10.59 -18.01
N LYS A 27 12.96 -10.61 -16.67
CA LYS A 27 12.92 -11.85 -15.88
C LYS A 27 11.49 -12.28 -15.60
N ASN A 28 11.24 -13.59 -15.51
CA ASN A 28 9.93 -14.18 -15.24
C ASN A 28 8.85 -13.64 -16.21
N PHE A 29 9.15 -13.64 -17.50
CA PHE A 29 8.27 -13.11 -18.54
C PHE A 29 7.10 -14.08 -18.80
N PRO A 30 5.85 -13.62 -18.81
CA PRO A 30 4.71 -14.48 -19.05
C PRO A 30 4.60 -14.93 -20.51
N PHE A 31 4.32 -16.20 -20.72
CA PHE A 31 4.13 -16.81 -22.03
C PHE A 31 2.83 -17.59 -22.07
N MET A 32 1.93 -17.22 -22.97
CA MET A 32 0.58 -17.75 -23.04
C MET A 32 0.46 -18.92 -24.00
N LYS A 33 -0.19 -20.00 -23.55
CA LYS A 33 -0.50 -21.19 -24.32
C LYS A 33 -2.00 -21.48 -24.29
N ASP A 34 -2.54 -22.00 -25.37
CA ASP A 34 -3.92 -22.47 -25.46
C ASP A 34 -4.12 -23.78 -24.65
N LYS A 35 -5.35 -24.30 -24.63
CA LYS A 35 -5.67 -25.57 -23.97
C LYS A 35 -4.89 -26.78 -24.51
N ASN A 36 -4.38 -26.71 -25.73
CA ASN A 36 -3.60 -27.77 -26.38
C ASN A 36 -2.09 -27.62 -26.13
N GLY A 37 -1.67 -26.55 -25.45
CA GLY A 37 -0.26 -26.24 -25.18
C GLY A 37 0.43 -25.44 -26.29
N ASN A 38 -0.28 -25.05 -27.35
CA ASN A 38 0.28 -24.26 -28.43
C ASN A 38 0.38 -22.78 -28.02
N PRO A 39 1.42 -22.05 -28.47
CA PRO A 39 1.52 -20.61 -28.22
C PRO A 39 0.32 -19.83 -28.75
N VAL A 40 -0.24 -18.93 -27.92
CA VAL A 40 -1.21 -17.95 -28.40
C VAL A 40 -0.44 -16.77 -29.02
N THR A 41 -0.04 -16.93 -30.28
CA THR A 41 0.87 -16.01 -30.99
C THR A 41 0.46 -14.54 -30.89
N PRO A 42 -0.81 -14.13 -31.15
CA PRO A 42 -1.19 -12.73 -31.07
C PRO A 42 -0.99 -12.12 -29.68
N VAL A 43 -1.30 -12.87 -28.61
CA VAL A 43 -1.11 -12.42 -27.23
C VAL A 43 0.37 -12.31 -26.90
N ASN A 44 1.17 -13.33 -27.24
CA ASN A 44 2.60 -13.31 -26.95
C ASN A 44 3.32 -12.17 -27.70
N MET A 45 2.94 -11.89 -28.95
CA MET A 45 3.44 -10.73 -29.71
C MET A 45 3.01 -9.40 -29.09
N TYR A 46 1.77 -9.30 -28.60
CA TYR A 46 1.32 -8.11 -27.89
C TYR A 46 2.18 -7.85 -26.64
N LEU A 47 2.41 -8.88 -25.81
CA LEU A 47 3.18 -8.77 -24.58
C LEU A 47 4.65 -8.37 -24.81
N SER A 48 5.24 -8.78 -25.94
CA SER A 48 6.61 -8.41 -26.32
C SER A 48 6.72 -7.15 -27.18
N SER A 49 5.59 -6.55 -27.58
CA SER A 49 5.59 -5.33 -28.39
C SER A 49 6.10 -4.09 -27.62
N HIS A 50 6.50 -3.05 -28.36
CA HIS A 50 6.92 -1.76 -27.83
C HIS A 50 5.88 -1.09 -26.92
N LEU A 51 4.60 -1.47 -27.02
CA LEU A 51 3.52 -1.00 -26.14
C LEU A 51 3.71 -1.45 -24.69
N ASN A 52 4.47 -2.53 -24.48
CA ASN A 52 4.67 -3.17 -23.19
C ASN A 52 6.14 -3.17 -22.73
N THR A 53 7.12 -2.88 -23.60
CA THR A 53 8.56 -2.85 -23.24
C THR A 53 8.85 -1.91 -22.08
N ASN A 54 8.17 -0.76 -22.02
CA ASN A 54 8.35 0.23 -20.96
C ASN A 54 7.55 -0.05 -19.66
N LEU A 55 6.77 -1.11 -19.61
CA LEU A 55 5.97 -1.46 -18.44
C LEU A 55 6.77 -2.30 -17.44
N SER A 56 6.36 -2.25 -16.17
CA SER A 56 6.94 -3.13 -15.15
C SER A 56 6.52 -4.57 -15.35
N ALA A 57 7.36 -5.53 -14.93
CA ALA A 57 7.05 -6.96 -15.01
C ALA A 57 5.69 -7.32 -14.37
N ASN A 58 5.34 -6.67 -13.24
CA ASN A 58 4.03 -6.86 -12.60
C ASN A 58 2.86 -6.37 -13.46
N THR A 59 3.06 -5.29 -14.23
CA THR A 59 2.03 -4.77 -15.14
C THR A 59 1.81 -5.74 -16.29
N ILE A 60 2.89 -6.23 -16.92
CA ILE A 60 2.83 -7.23 -18.00
C ILE A 60 2.17 -8.51 -17.49
N LYS A 61 2.57 -8.99 -16.30
CA LYS A 61 1.95 -10.13 -15.63
C LYS A 61 0.43 -9.94 -15.45
N ARG A 62 0.01 -8.78 -14.93
CA ARG A 62 -1.43 -8.48 -14.79
C ARG A 62 -2.16 -8.46 -16.13
N THR A 63 -1.54 -7.89 -17.16
CA THR A 63 -2.11 -7.84 -18.51
C THR A 63 -2.35 -9.25 -19.06
N VAL A 64 -1.36 -10.16 -18.99
CA VAL A 64 -1.58 -11.54 -19.49
C VAL A 64 -2.69 -12.27 -18.73
N PHE A 65 -2.85 -12.05 -17.41
CA PHE A 65 -3.96 -12.66 -16.67
C PHE A 65 -5.33 -12.09 -17.07
N CYS A 66 -5.39 -10.83 -17.49
CA CYS A 66 -6.61 -10.28 -18.08
C CYS A 66 -6.90 -10.88 -19.46
N LEU A 67 -5.86 -11.06 -20.28
CA LEU A 67 -6.00 -11.68 -21.62
C LEU A 67 -6.27 -13.18 -21.55
N LYS A 68 -5.85 -13.86 -20.48
CA LYS A 68 -6.22 -15.24 -20.21
C LYS A 68 -7.73 -15.45 -20.17
N ILE A 69 -8.44 -14.53 -19.53
CA ILE A 69 -9.90 -14.55 -19.46
C ILE A 69 -10.52 -14.46 -20.87
N LEU A 70 -9.97 -13.60 -21.74
CA LEU A 70 -10.41 -13.51 -23.13
C LEU A 70 -10.20 -14.82 -23.88
N ILE A 71 -9.00 -15.41 -23.80
CA ILE A 71 -8.72 -16.65 -24.55
C ILE A 71 -9.56 -17.82 -24.03
N ASP A 72 -9.72 -17.95 -22.71
CA ASP A 72 -10.59 -18.98 -22.15
C ASP A 72 -12.03 -18.80 -22.62
N TYR A 73 -12.53 -17.56 -22.68
CA TYR A 73 -13.86 -17.26 -23.23
C TYR A 73 -13.96 -17.68 -24.70
N CYS A 74 -12.99 -17.29 -25.54
CA CYS A 74 -12.97 -17.67 -26.95
C CYS A 74 -12.90 -19.20 -27.14
N GLU A 75 -12.12 -19.91 -26.31
CA GLU A 75 -12.03 -21.38 -26.35
C GLU A 75 -13.36 -22.06 -26.00
N ILE A 76 -14.08 -21.53 -25.00
CA ILE A 76 -15.39 -22.05 -24.56
C ILE A 76 -16.44 -21.80 -25.65
N GLN A 77 -16.48 -20.59 -26.20
CA GLN A 77 -17.42 -20.21 -27.26
C GLN A 77 -17.01 -20.73 -28.65
N LYS A 78 -15.85 -21.40 -28.76
CA LYS A 78 -15.26 -21.85 -30.03
C LYS A 78 -15.08 -20.71 -31.04
N LEU A 79 -14.76 -19.51 -30.55
CA LEU A 79 -14.56 -18.30 -31.34
C LEU A 79 -13.09 -18.13 -31.72
N LYS A 80 -12.85 -17.69 -32.96
CA LYS A 80 -11.56 -17.15 -33.38
C LYS A 80 -11.46 -15.68 -32.95
N LEU A 81 -10.24 -15.21 -32.65
CA LEU A 81 -10.02 -13.81 -32.27
C LEU A 81 -10.50 -12.80 -33.34
N SER A 82 -10.36 -13.14 -34.62
CA SER A 82 -10.86 -12.33 -35.74
C SER A 82 -12.38 -12.19 -35.79
N ASN A 83 -13.10 -13.08 -35.11
CA ASN A 83 -14.57 -13.14 -35.13
C ASN A 83 -15.17 -12.64 -33.80
N PHE A 84 -14.35 -12.07 -32.92
CA PHE A 84 -14.80 -11.53 -31.64
C PHE A 84 -15.41 -10.13 -31.84
N LEU A 85 -16.69 -9.97 -31.49
CA LEU A 85 -17.50 -8.77 -31.75
C LEU A 85 -17.92 -8.06 -30.45
N GLU A 86 -18.63 -6.92 -30.56
CA GLU A 86 -19.15 -6.17 -29.40
C GLU A 86 -20.01 -7.05 -28.48
N ASP A 87 -20.88 -7.89 -29.03
CA ASP A 87 -21.76 -8.77 -28.24
C ASP A 87 -20.98 -9.77 -27.39
N ASP A 88 -19.86 -10.28 -27.89
CA ASP A 88 -18.97 -11.16 -27.14
C ASP A 88 -18.34 -10.42 -25.95
N LEU A 89 -17.92 -9.17 -26.16
CA LEU A 89 -17.36 -8.33 -25.10
C LEU A 89 -18.41 -7.99 -24.02
N LEU A 90 -19.65 -7.72 -24.43
CA LEU A 90 -20.77 -7.48 -23.53
C LEU A 90 -21.11 -8.73 -22.72
N ASN A 91 -21.17 -9.89 -23.37
CA ASN A 91 -21.46 -11.17 -22.74
C ASN A 91 -20.35 -11.59 -21.77
N LEU A 92 -19.08 -11.38 -22.16
CA LEU A 92 -17.94 -11.58 -21.27
C LEU A 92 -18.01 -10.65 -20.05
N SER A 93 -18.36 -9.38 -20.21
CA SER A 93 -18.51 -8.48 -19.07
C SER A 93 -19.64 -8.92 -18.13
N LYS A 94 -20.77 -9.35 -18.67
CA LYS A 94 -21.89 -9.89 -17.87
C LYS A 94 -21.48 -11.14 -17.11
N SER A 95 -20.75 -12.07 -17.74
CA SER A 95 -20.29 -13.30 -17.06
C SER A 95 -19.31 -12.98 -15.92
N LEU A 96 -18.39 -12.02 -16.13
CA LEU A 96 -17.46 -11.57 -15.09
C LEU A 96 -18.13 -10.91 -13.88
N GLN A 97 -19.33 -10.34 -14.07
CA GLN A 97 -20.12 -9.71 -13.01
C GLN A 97 -20.95 -10.71 -12.19
N VAL A 98 -21.08 -11.95 -12.63
CA VAL A 98 -21.80 -13.00 -11.89
C VAL A 98 -20.89 -14.14 -11.44
N GLU A 99 -19.69 -14.24 -12.01
CA GLU A 99 -18.65 -15.18 -11.61
C GLU A 99 -18.32 -15.02 -10.11
N LYS A 100 -18.47 -16.12 -9.37
CA LYS A 100 -18.13 -16.21 -7.95
C LYS A 100 -16.80 -16.93 -7.78
N ASP A 101 -15.96 -16.41 -6.89
CA ASP A 101 -14.76 -17.11 -6.44
C ASP A 101 -15.10 -18.29 -5.51
N ALA A 102 -14.08 -19.02 -5.05
CA ALA A 102 -14.25 -20.15 -4.13
C ALA A 102 -14.93 -19.78 -2.80
N ASN A 103 -14.95 -18.50 -2.44
CA ASN A 103 -15.60 -17.98 -1.24
C ASN A 103 -16.99 -17.39 -1.53
N GLY A 104 -17.51 -17.55 -2.76
CA GLY A 104 -18.81 -17.03 -3.18
C GLY A 104 -18.80 -15.53 -3.51
N ALA A 105 -17.65 -14.86 -3.49
CA ALA A 105 -17.54 -13.43 -3.74
C ALA A 105 -17.50 -13.13 -5.24
N VAL A 106 -18.25 -12.10 -5.65
CA VAL A 106 -18.28 -11.63 -7.04
C VAL A 106 -17.12 -10.68 -7.32
N ARG A 107 -16.61 -10.71 -8.55
CA ARG A 107 -15.56 -9.81 -9.00
C ARG A 107 -15.99 -8.34 -8.91
N ASN A 108 -15.12 -7.49 -8.35
CA ASN A 108 -15.43 -6.07 -8.25
C ASN A 108 -15.42 -5.34 -9.61
N ASN A 109 -16.23 -4.29 -9.73
CA ASN A 109 -16.41 -3.53 -10.98
C ASN A 109 -15.09 -2.93 -11.50
N THR A 110 -14.17 -2.54 -10.61
CA THR A 110 -12.86 -2.01 -11.01
C THR A 110 -12.01 -3.07 -11.70
N THR A 111 -12.06 -4.32 -11.25
CA THR A 111 -11.35 -5.44 -11.86
C THR A 111 -11.99 -5.82 -13.19
N VAL A 112 -13.33 -5.88 -13.26
CA VAL A 112 -14.06 -6.09 -14.52
C VAL A 112 -13.64 -5.04 -15.55
N ASN A 113 -13.71 -3.75 -15.20
CA ASN A 113 -13.30 -2.65 -16.07
C ASN A 113 -11.83 -2.73 -16.50
N ASN A 114 -10.93 -3.13 -15.60
CA ASN A 114 -9.53 -3.32 -15.96
C ASN A 114 -9.35 -4.46 -16.96
N ILE A 115 -10.09 -5.57 -16.83
CA ILE A 115 -10.06 -6.68 -17.80
C ILE A 115 -10.53 -6.18 -19.17
N ILE A 116 -11.72 -5.57 -19.23
CA ILE A 116 -12.29 -5.02 -20.47
C ILE A 116 -11.33 -4.01 -21.13
N TYR A 117 -10.72 -3.12 -20.35
CA TYR A 117 -9.74 -2.17 -20.85
C TYR A 117 -8.49 -2.85 -21.44
N GLN A 118 -7.95 -3.89 -20.80
CA GLN A 118 -6.81 -4.63 -21.35
C GLN A 118 -7.18 -5.38 -22.64
N ILE A 119 -8.40 -5.92 -22.72
CA ILE A 119 -8.93 -6.58 -23.93
C ILE A 119 -9.05 -5.57 -25.08
N ILE A 120 -9.64 -4.39 -24.83
CA ILE A 120 -9.73 -3.33 -25.84
C ILE A 120 -8.33 -2.91 -26.32
N LYS A 121 -7.37 -2.71 -25.42
CA LYS A 121 -5.99 -2.39 -25.80
C LYS A 121 -5.33 -3.50 -26.64
N PHE A 122 -5.62 -4.76 -26.33
CA PHE A 122 -5.13 -5.89 -27.11
C PHE A 122 -5.77 -5.91 -28.51
N PHE A 123 -7.08 -5.71 -28.63
CA PHE A 123 -7.75 -5.67 -29.94
C PHE A 123 -7.34 -4.46 -30.79
N ASP A 124 -6.99 -3.35 -30.16
CA ASP A 124 -6.40 -2.18 -30.83
C ASP A 124 -5.06 -2.53 -31.48
N PHE A 125 -4.22 -3.30 -30.78
CA PHE A 125 -2.99 -3.86 -31.36
C PHE A 125 -3.27 -4.96 -32.41
N PHE A 126 -4.26 -5.81 -32.14
CA PHE A 126 -4.60 -6.95 -33.01
C PHE A 126 -5.11 -6.49 -34.38
N GLY A 127 -6.05 -5.54 -34.40
CA GLY A 127 -6.58 -4.96 -35.63
C GLY A 127 -5.47 -4.35 -36.49
N LYS A 128 -4.60 -3.56 -35.87
CA LYS A 128 -3.45 -2.93 -36.56
C LYS A 128 -2.46 -3.94 -37.11
N THR A 129 -2.09 -4.93 -36.30
CA THR A 129 -0.96 -5.81 -36.61
C THR A 129 -1.36 -6.99 -37.50
N PHE A 130 -2.57 -7.51 -37.35
CA PHE A 130 -3.01 -8.74 -38.03
C PHE A 130 -4.11 -8.50 -39.06
N LEU A 131 -4.84 -7.38 -38.98
CA LEU A 131 -5.97 -7.07 -39.88
C LEU A 131 -5.77 -5.79 -40.69
N ASN A 132 -4.67 -5.06 -40.49
CA ASN A 132 -4.39 -3.76 -41.10
C ASN A 132 -5.53 -2.74 -40.94
N ASP A 133 -6.20 -2.74 -39.77
CA ASP A 133 -7.28 -1.81 -39.43
C ASP A 133 -6.93 -1.01 -38.17
N ASP A 134 -6.64 0.28 -38.37
CA ASP A 134 -6.29 1.22 -37.31
C ASP A 134 -7.46 1.60 -36.39
N ASP A 135 -8.69 1.49 -36.90
CA ASP A 135 -9.93 1.85 -36.21
C ASP A 135 -10.73 0.61 -35.79
N TYR A 136 -10.11 -0.58 -35.82
CA TYR A 136 -10.77 -1.87 -35.56
C TYR A 136 -11.63 -1.87 -34.29
N VAL A 137 -11.10 -1.35 -33.18
CA VAL A 137 -11.87 -1.31 -31.91
C VAL A 137 -13.04 -0.35 -31.93
N LYS A 138 -12.99 0.70 -32.75
CA LYS A 138 -14.09 1.64 -32.92
C LYS A 138 -15.16 1.03 -33.82
N ASN A 139 -14.75 0.39 -34.91
CA ASN A 139 -15.65 -0.15 -35.93
C ASN A 139 -16.29 -1.48 -35.52
N VAL A 140 -15.53 -2.36 -34.86
CA VAL A 140 -15.95 -3.74 -34.54
C VAL A 140 -16.40 -3.90 -33.09
N LEU A 141 -15.79 -3.16 -32.17
CA LEU A 141 -16.12 -3.20 -30.74
C LEU A 141 -16.82 -1.93 -30.25
N ASN A 142 -17.18 -0.97 -31.12
CA ASN A 142 -17.91 0.25 -30.76
C ASN A 142 -17.32 1.00 -29.54
N VAL A 143 -15.99 1.08 -29.48
CA VAL A 143 -15.27 1.80 -28.42
C VAL A 143 -15.30 3.31 -28.68
N GLU A 144 -15.67 4.08 -27.65
CA GLU A 144 -15.68 5.55 -27.69
C GLU A 144 -14.42 6.12 -27.03
N ASP A 145 -13.81 7.12 -27.66
CA ASP A 145 -12.80 7.96 -27.00
C ASP A 145 -13.48 9.14 -26.31
N ARG A 146 -13.22 9.30 -25.01
CA ARG A 146 -13.69 10.46 -24.23
C ARG A 146 -12.54 11.23 -23.63
N THR A 147 -12.63 12.55 -23.72
CA THR A 147 -11.69 13.46 -23.08
C THR A 147 -12.17 13.77 -21.66
N VAL A 148 -11.38 13.41 -20.65
CA VAL A 148 -11.71 13.65 -19.24
C VAL A 148 -10.63 14.52 -18.61
N SER A 149 -11.05 15.61 -17.96
CA SER A 149 -10.18 16.38 -17.08
C SER A 149 -10.08 15.67 -15.73
N SER A 150 -8.87 15.29 -15.33
CA SER A 150 -8.62 14.70 -14.02
C SER A 150 -7.36 15.31 -13.43
N LYS A 151 -7.50 15.96 -12.27
CA LYS A 151 -6.41 16.64 -11.55
C LYS A 151 -5.67 17.67 -12.41
N GLY A 152 -6.42 18.47 -13.17
CA GLY A 152 -5.87 19.50 -14.07
C GLY A 152 -5.17 18.95 -15.32
N GLN A 153 -5.20 17.65 -15.55
CA GLN A 153 -4.67 17.02 -16.77
C GLN A 153 -5.81 16.53 -17.65
N ILE A 154 -5.74 16.88 -18.93
CA ILE A 154 -6.61 16.33 -19.96
C ILE A 154 -6.13 14.92 -20.29
N LYS A 155 -7.03 13.94 -20.21
CA LYS A 155 -6.72 12.54 -20.55
C LYS A 155 -7.79 11.99 -21.48
N ASN A 156 -7.34 11.41 -22.58
CA ASN A 156 -8.19 10.59 -23.44
C ASN A 156 -8.35 9.21 -22.79
N VAL A 157 -9.60 8.80 -22.60
CA VAL A 157 -9.96 7.51 -22.00
C VAL A 157 -10.88 6.76 -22.95
N LYS A 158 -10.56 5.49 -23.20
CA LYS A 158 -11.44 4.57 -23.93
C LYS A 158 -12.62 4.18 -23.03
N LYS A 159 -13.84 4.35 -23.53
CA LYS A 159 -15.10 4.01 -22.89
C LYS A 159 -15.83 3.00 -23.75
N HIS A 160 -16.54 2.09 -23.09
CA HIS A 160 -17.29 1.04 -23.76
C HIS A 160 -18.49 0.64 -22.89
N LYS A 161 -19.60 0.22 -23.51
CA LYS A 161 -20.83 -0.19 -22.81
C LYS A 161 -20.64 -1.38 -21.86
N ALA A 162 -19.66 -2.24 -22.16
CA ALA A 162 -19.27 -3.35 -21.29
C ALA A 162 -18.56 -2.91 -19.99
N MET A 163 -18.23 -1.61 -19.82
CA MET A 163 -17.64 -1.10 -18.59
C MET A 163 -18.74 -0.76 -17.57
N VAL A 164 -18.54 -1.21 -16.33
CA VAL A 164 -19.49 -1.08 -15.23
C VAL A 164 -19.18 0.17 -14.40
N LEU A 165 -20.21 0.86 -13.91
CA LEU A 165 -20.01 1.98 -12.98
C LEU A 165 -19.34 1.47 -11.70
N ASN A 166 -18.25 2.12 -11.29
CA ASN A 166 -17.63 1.80 -10.01
C ASN A 166 -18.46 2.45 -8.89
N ALA A 167 -18.63 1.73 -7.77
CA ALA A 167 -19.07 2.35 -6.53
C ALA A 167 -18.11 3.48 -6.13
N GLU A 168 -18.60 4.40 -5.29
CA GLU A 168 -17.76 5.46 -4.75
C GLU A 168 -16.49 4.88 -4.11
N LYS A 169 -15.36 5.55 -4.35
CA LYS A 169 -14.09 5.11 -3.79
C LYS A 169 -14.14 5.30 -2.28
N THR A 170 -14.15 4.20 -1.54
CA THR A 170 -13.88 4.24 -0.11
C THR A 170 -12.42 4.62 0.10
N THR A 171 -12.18 5.81 0.65
CA THR A 171 -10.85 6.22 1.08
C THR A 171 -10.51 5.52 2.38
N ARG A 172 -9.30 4.95 2.47
CA ARG A 172 -8.82 4.39 3.73
C ARG A 172 -8.37 5.53 4.64
N ASN A 173 -8.89 5.54 5.86
CA ASN A 173 -8.50 6.51 6.88
C ASN A 173 -7.12 6.15 7.46
N PRO A 174 -6.43 7.12 8.10
CA PRO A 174 -5.27 6.84 8.94
C PRO A 174 -5.56 5.73 9.95
N ILE A 175 -4.53 5.00 10.35
CA ILE A 175 -4.67 4.04 11.45
C ILE A 175 -4.92 4.79 12.77
N ASN A 176 -5.82 4.26 13.59
CA ASN A 176 -6.16 4.79 14.90
C ASN A 176 -5.06 4.48 15.92
N LEU A 177 -4.88 5.34 16.93
CA LEU A 177 -3.87 5.11 17.98
C LEU A 177 -4.22 3.86 18.80
N GLN A 178 -5.49 3.67 19.12
CA GLN A 178 -5.94 2.50 19.87
C GLN A 178 -5.59 1.19 19.16
N ASP A 179 -5.68 1.15 17.83
CA ASP A 179 -5.31 -0.03 17.04
C ASP A 179 -3.78 -0.27 17.08
N ILE A 180 -2.97 0.79 17.07
CA ILE A 180 -1.51 0.70 17.20
C ILE A 180 -1.13 0.17 18.58
N ASP A 181 -1.71 0.74 19.64
CA ASP A 181 -1.45 0.35 21.03
C ASP A 181 -1.86 -1.10 21.26
N LEU A 182 -3.03 -1.50 20.75
CA LEU A 182 -3.51 -2.87 20.80
C LEU A 182 -2.52 -3.84 20.13
N ILE A 183 -1.95 -3.46 18.98
CA ILE A 183 -0.93 -4.28 18.32
C ILE A 183 0.31 -4.41 19.22
N TYR A 184 0.86 -3.31 19.73
CA TYR A 184 2.07 -3.35 20.57
C TYR A 184 1.89 -4.15 21.87
N GLN A 185 0.74 -4.02 22.53
CA GLN A 185 0.43 -4.73 23.78
C GLN A 185 0.30 -6.24 23.57
N ASN A 186 -0.05 -6.69 22.37
CA ASN A 186 -0.36 -8.08 22.09
C ASN A 186 0.67 -8.79 21.21
N ILE A 187 1.59 -8.08 20.56
CA ILE A 187 2.50 -8.63 19.55
C ILE A 187 3.30 -9.85 20.04
N ASP A 188 3.67 -9.89 21.31
CA ASP A 188 4.40 -11.02 21.91
C ASP A 188 3.56 -12.30 22.02
N LYS A 189 2.23 -12.19 21.93
CA LYS A 189 1.26 -13.31 21.93
C LYS A 189 0.83 -13.71 20.52
N LEU A 190 1.09 -12.87 19.51
CA LEU A 190 0.58 -13.06 18.13
C LEU A 190 1.41 -14.03 17.29
N TYR A 191 2.66 -14.28 17.70
CA TYR A 191 3.61 -15.12 16.97
C TYR A 191 4.25 -16.13 17.90
N VAL A 192 4.43 -17.36 17.41
CA VAL A 192 5.13 -18.43 18.14
C VAL A 192 6.63 -18.13 18.24
N SER A 193 7.24 -17.65 17.15
CA SER A 193 8.66 -17.34 17.12
C SER A 193 8.95 -15.94 17.65
N LYS A 194 9.94 -15.83 18.55
CA LYS A 194 10.46 -14.55 19.02
C LYS A 194 11.06 -13.71 17.89
N PHE A 195 11.66 -14.33 16.87
CA PHE A 195 12.15 -13.61 15.69
C PHE A 195 10.99 -12.93 14.94
N ALA A 196 9.88 -13.64 14.71
CA ALA A 196 8.72 -13.09 14.03
C ALA A 196 8.05 -11.95 14.82
N GLN A 197 7.98 -12.05 16.15
CA GLN A 197 7.50 -10.97 17.02
C GLN A 197 8.33 -9.70 16.83
N GLU A 198 9.65 -9.81 17.00
CA GLU A 198 10.56 -8.66 16.98
C GLU A 198 10.72 -8.08 15.57
N ARG A 199 10.69 -8.93 14.54
CA ARG A 199 10.61 -8.49 13.14
C ARG A 199 9.36 -7.64 12.89
N THR A 200 8.21 -8.07 13.41
CA THR A 200 6.95 -7.34 13.22
C THR A 200 6.96 -6.01 14.00
N LYS A 201 7.54 -5.97 15.21
CA LYS A 201 7.75 -4.70 15.96
C LYS A 201 8.58 -3.71 15.14
N VAL A 202 9.67 -4.17 14.53
CA VAL A 202 10.54 -3.35 13.68
C VAL A 202 9.82 -2.88 12.42
N LEU A 203 9.00 -3.73 11.79
CA LEU A 203 8.17 -3.36 10.64
C LEU A 203 7.21 -2.21 10.99
N ILE A 204 6.51 -2.32 12.12
CA ILE A 204 5.56 -1.30 12.57
C ILE A 204 6.29 0.02 12.89
N LYS A 205 7.40 -0.03 13.64
CA LYS A 205 8.24 1.15 13.93
C LYS A 205 8.68 1.86 12.65
N LEU A 206 9.18 1.12 11.66
CA LEU A 206 9.59 1.71 10.39
C LEU A 206 8.42 2.37 9.67
N LEU A 207 7.23 1.77 9.68
CA LEU A 207 6.05 2.36 9.06
C LEU A 207 5.62 3.65 9.77
N GLU A 208 5.61 3.66 11.10
CA GLU A 208 5.23 4.82 11.92
C GLU A 208 6.22 5.98 11.79
N HIS A 209 7.52 5.69 11.76
CA HIS A 209 8.55 6.73 11.80
C HIS A 209 9.04 7.17 10.41
N THR A 210 8.65 6.49 9.33
CA THR A 210 9.11 6.85 7.98
C THR A 210 7.99 7.06 6.96
N GLY A 211 6.79 6.54 7.24
CA GLY A 211 5.70 6.45 6.27
C GLY A 211 6.06 5.72 4.98
N ALA A 212 7.12 4.90 4.97
CA ALA A 212 7.58 4.19 3.78
C ALA A 212 6.54 3.17 3.27
N ARG A 213 6.57 2.89 1.96
CA ARG A 213 5.77 1.78 1.41
C ARG A 213 6.45 0.46 1.77
N LEU A 214 5.68 -0.63 1.91
CA LEU A 214 6.24 -1.97 2.17
C LEU A 214 7.31 -2.39 1.16
N GLY A 215 7.13 -2.04 -0.11
CA GLY A 215 8.14 -2.30 -1.13
C GLY A 215 9.46 -1.56 -0.88
N GLU A 216 9.42 -0.36 -0.29
CA GLU A 216 10.62 0.41 0.06
C GLU A 216 11.27 -0.17 1.33
N ILE A 217 10.45 -0.54 2.32
CA ILE A 217 10.91 -1.19 3.56
C ILE A 217 11.61 -2.53 3.27
N ALA A 218 11.07 -3.33 2.35
CA ALA A 218 11.65 -4.61 1.95
C ALA A 218 13.02 -4.47 1.26
N LEU A 219 13.43 -3.25 0.87
CA LEU A 219 14.73 -2.95 0.26
C LEU A 219 15.77 -2.40 1.24
N ILE A 220 15.37 -2.06 2.48
CA ILE A 220 16.31 -1.54 3.48
C ILE A 220 17.38 -2.57 3.78
N GLN A 221 18.64 -2.14 3.75
CA GLN A 221 19.80 -2.93 4.15
C GLN A 221 20.28 -2.55 5.55
N ILE A 222 21.13 -3.39 6.15
CA ILE A 222 21.74 -3.10 7.45
C ILE A 222 22.59 -1.83 7.38
N SER A 223 23.31 -1.62 6.28
CA SER A 223 24.11 -0.42 6.04
C SER A 223 23.27 0.87 6.15
N ASP A 224 22.06 0.87 5.59
CA ASP A 224 21.15 2.01 5.68
C ASP A 224 20.80 2.37 7.14
N ILE A 225 20.71 1.37 8.04
CA ILE A 225 20.46 1.58 9.47
C ILE A 225 21.71 2.09 10.18
N THR A 226 22.88 1.49 9.91
CA THR A 226 24.14 1.91 10.54
C THR A 226 24.52 3.33 10.12
N ASP A 227 24.34 3.67 8.86
CA ASP A 227 24.61 5.01 8.32
C ASP A 227 23.66 6.05 8.94
N ALA A 228 22.39 5.69 9.12
CA ALA A 228 21.42 6.56 9.79
C ALA A 228 21.79 6.82 11.26
N ILE A 229 22.25 5.81 12.01
CA ILE A 229 22.69 5.97 13.40
C ILE A 229 23.89 6.93 13.51
N ASN A 230 24.84 6.79 12.59
CA ASN A 230 26.05 7.60 12.54
C ASN A 230 25.78 9.02 12.01
N SER A 231 24.68 9.23 11.30
CA SER A 231 24.26 10.57 10.85
C SER A 231 23.84 11.44 12.04
N PRO A 232 24.29 12.72 12.12
CA PRO A 232 23.86 13.64 13.17
C PRO A 232 22.33 13.77 13.28
N LYS A 233 21.64 13.76 12.13
CA LYS A 233 20.19 13.95 12.02
C LYS A 233 19.39 12.65 11.90
N GLY A 234 20.00 11.47 12.06
CA GLY A 234 19.28 10.19 12.00
C GLY A 234 18.71 9.87 10.61
N LEU A 235 19.41 10.24 9.53
CA LEU A 235 18.84 10.18 8.17
C LEU A 235 18.83 8.76 7.60
N LEU A 236 17.66 8.13 7.60
CA LEU A 236 17.46 6.81 6.99
C LEU A 236 17.23 6.91 5.48
N ARG A 237 18.04 6.20 4.71
CA ARG A 237 17.91 6.12 3.24
C ARG A 237 16.79 5.15 2.86
N LEU A 238 15.90 5.59 1.97
CA LEU A 238 14.84 4.78 1.39
C LEU A 238 14.88 4.82 -0.14
N ALA A 239 14.93 3.66 -0.79
CA ALA A 239 14.78 3.56 -2.24
C ALA A 239 13.37 3.97 -2.67
N THR A 240 13.24 4.75 -3.75
CA THR A 240 11.94 5.14 -4.32
C THR A 240 11.59 4.23 -5.50
N LEU A 241 10.45 3.55 -5.44
CA LEU A 241 10.01 2.58 -6.46
C LEU A 241 9.18 3.19 -7.61
N LYS A 242 8.88 4.49 -7.56
CA LYS A 242 7.94 5.15 -8.50
C LYS A 242 8.61 6.06 -9.53
N ARG A 243 9.94 6.12 -9.58
CA ARG A 243 10.68 6.92 -10.57
C ARG A 243 11.29 6.00 -11.63
N ARG A 244 11.38 6.51 -12.88
CA ARG A 244 12.00 5.78 -14.00
C ARG A 244 13.51 5.56 -13.79
N ARG A 245 14.14 6.41 -12.99
CA ARG A 245 15.54 6.28 -12.55
C ARG A 245 15.56 5.86 -11.08
N GLU A 246 16.56 5.08 -10.70
CA GLU A 246 16.83 4.80 -9.29
C GLU A 246 17.02 6.13 -8.56
N SER A 247 16.19 6.37 -7.56
CA SER A 247 16.40 7.51 -6.67
C SER A 247 16.09 7.09 -5.24
N SER A 248 16.82 7.68 -4.31
CA SER A 248 16.58 7.52 -2.88
C SER A 248 16.07 8.83 -2.28
N ARG A 249 15.41 8.73 -1.13
CA ARG A 249 15.12 9.85 -0.26
C ARG A 249 15.66 9.55 1.13
N PHE A 250 15.93 10.59 1.90
CA PHE A 250 16.35 10.48 3.28
C PHE A 250 15.22 10.94 4.19
N VAL A 251 14.91 10.14 5.21
CA VAL A 251 13.88 10.44 6.19
C VAL A 251 14.54 10.52 7.56
N PRO A 252 14.40 11.61 8.31
CA PRO A 252 14.91 11.68 9.67
C PRO A 252 14.14 10.71 10.56
N VAL A 253 14.88 9.87 11.29
CA VAL A 253 14.36 8.91 12.26
C VAL A 253 15.09 9.12 13.58
N ASP A 254 14.35 9.09 14.68
CA ASP A 254 14.92 9.22 16.01
C ASP A 254 16.00 8.13 16.27
N LYS A 255 17.12 8.54 16.87
CA LYS A 255 18.26 7.63 17.11
C LYS A 255 17.91 6.50 18.07
N GLN A 256 17.02 6.71 19.03
CA GLN A 256 16.54 5.64 19.92
C GLN A 256 15.81 4.56 19.12
N ILE A 257 14.97 4.96 18.15
CA ILE A 257 14.28 4.02 17.27
C ILE A 257 15.27 3.25 16.40
N LEU A 258 16.24 3.94 15.80
CA LEU A 258 17.30 3.29 15.01
C LEU A 258 18.11 2.29 15.85
N ASN A 259 18.43 2.64 17.10
CA ASN A 259 19.14 1.76 18.03
C ASN A 259 18.29 0.53 18.41
N GLN A 260 16.98 0.67 18.60
CA GLN A 260 16.09 -0.48 18.82
C GLN A 260 16.08 -1.42 17.61
N ILE A 261 16.08 -0.87 16.37
CA ILE A 261 16.19 -1.67 15.14
C ILE A 261 17.57 -2.36 15.07
N ASN A 262 18.63 -1.68 15.47
CA ASN A 262 19.98 -2.26 15.54
C ASN A 262 20.07 -3.42 16.54
N SER A 263 19.38 -3.33 17.69
CA SER A 263 19.25 -4.44 18.63
C SER A 263 18.56 -5.64 17.99
N PHE A 264 17.52 -5.42 17.18
CA PHE A 264 16.89 -6.49 16.42
C PHE A 264 17.87 -7.18 15.45
N ILE A 265 18.69 -6.40 14.74
CA ILE A 265 19.70 -6.93 13.82
C ILE A 265 20.68 -7.83 14.59
N LYS A 266 21.24 -7.34 15.68
CA LYS A 266 22.28 -8.03 16.46
C LYS A 266 21.77 -9.32 17.13
N ILE A 267 20.58 -9.26 17.73
CA ILE A 267 20.05 -10.34 18.59
C ILE A 267 19.30 -11.38 17.77
N TYR A 268 18.42 -10.96 16.87
CA TYR A 268 17.47 -11.85 16.21
C TYR A 268 17.87 -12.16 14.77
N ARG A 269 18.10 -11.13 13.93
CA ARG A 269 18.45 -11.32 12.52
C ARG A 269 19.74 -12.10 12.34
N ASN A 270 20.81 -11.68 13.00
CA ASN A 270 22.12 -12.34 12.86
C ASN A 270 22.11 -13.79 13.35
N LYS A 271 21.22 -14.13 14.30
CA LYS A 271 21.02 -15.52 14.74
C LYS A 271 20.42 -16.38 13.62
N ILE A 272 19.46 -15.86 12.86
CA ILE A 272 18.88 -16.57 11.71
C ILE A 272 19.92 -16.74 10.60
N ILE A 273 20.67 -15.69 10.26
CA ILE A 273 21.70 -15.74 9.22
C ILE A 273 22.75 -16.83 9.50
N ARG A 274 23.29 -16.88 10.72
CA ARG A 274 24.26 -17.91 11.14
C ARG A 274 23.73 -19.34 11.01
N LYS A 275 22.42 -19.53 11.15
CA LYS A 275 21.75 -20.83 11.03
C LYS A 275 21.38 -21.21 9.60
N THR A 276 21.34 -20.26 8.68
CA THR A 276 20.78 -20.43 7.33
C THR A 276 21.83 -20.12 6.26
N VAL A 277 21.84 -18.90 5.72
CA VAL A 277 22.66 -18.50 4.57
C VAL A 277 24.13 -18.22 4.90
N LYS A 278 24.47 -18.00 6.17
CA LYS A 278 25.83 -17.71 6.65
C LYS A 278 26.51 -16.63 5.80
N ASP A 279 27.59 -16.96 5.09
CA ASP A 279 28.40 -16.04 4.29
C ASP A 279 27.70 -15.54 3.02
N LYS A 280 26.54 -16.11 2.67
CA LYS A 280 25.71 -15.67 1.53
C LYS A 280 24.69 -14.59 1.90
N ASP A 281 24.85 -13.92 3.05
CA ASP A 281 23.96 -12.85 3.48
C ASP A 281 24.03 -11.63 2.54
N LEU A 282 22.88 -11.27 1.95
CA LEU A 282 22.73 -10.11 1.08
C LEU A 282 22.43 -8.80 1.85
N ASN A 283 22.59 -8.82 3.18
CA ASN A 283 22.50 -7.68 4.09
C ASN A 283 21.13 -6.96 4.14
N PHE A 284 20.06 -7.57 3.64
CA PHE A 284 18.71 -7.03 3.76
C PHE A 284 18.22 -7.07 5.21
N LEU A 285 17.61 -5.97 5.70
CA LEU A 285 17.11 -5.88 7.07
C LEU A 285 16.08 -6.97 7.39
N PHE A 286 15.12 -7.15 6.47
CA PHE A 286 14.05 -8.14 6.64
C PHE A 286 14.33 -9.42 5.86
N ILE A 287 14.37 -10.52 6.59
CA ILE A 287 14.63 -11.86 6.07
C ILE A 287 13.53 -12.85 6.48
N SER A 288 13.42 -13.92 5.71
CA SER A 288 12.65 -15.11 6.04
C SER A 288 13.29 -15.83 7.23
N GLU A 289 12.47 -16.23 8.20
CA GLU A 289 12.95 -16.99 9.35
C GLU A 289 13.48 -18.37 8.94
N HIS A 290 12.85 -18.99 7.93
CA HIS A 290 13.17 -20.35 7.50
C HIS A 290 14.40 -20.40 6.58
N SER A 291 14.45 -19.51 5.57
CA SER A 291 15.51 -19.55 4.56
C SER A 291 16.66 -18.59 4.84
N GLY A 292 16.47 -17.56 5.68
CA GLY A 292 17.44 -16.46 5.84
C GLY A 292 17.51 -15.51 4.64
N GLU A 293 16.77 -15.80 3.57
CA GLU A 293 16.73 -14.96 2.37
C GLU A 293 15.85 -13.72 2.57
N LYS A 294 16.05 -12.73 1.69
CA LYS A 294 15.26 -11.50 1.67
C LYS A 294 13.75 -11.78 1.61
N ILE A 295 12.99 -11.14 2.48
CA ILE A 295 11.53 -11.21 2.42
C ILE A 295 10.98 -10.27 1.33
N ASN A 296 9.93 -10.71 0.63
CA ASN A 296 9.23 -9.84 -0.31
C ASN A 296 8.13 -9.01 0.39
N SER A 297 7.70 -7.93 -0.26
CA SER A 297 6.68 -7.03 0.30
C SER A 297 5.31 -7.70 0.50
N SER A 298 4.98 -8.74 -0.27
CA SER A 298 3.73 -9.48 -0.13
C SER A 298 3.71 -10.29 1.16
N SER A 299 4.83 -10.95 1.49
CA SER A 299 5.00 -11.65 2.76
C SER A 299 4.94 -10.71 3.96
N LEU A 300 5.52 -9.50 3.88
CA LEU A 300 5.33 -8.46 4.90
C LEU A 300 3.87 -7.97 4.99
N SER A 301 3.14 -7.96 3.86
CA SER A 301 1.72 -7.63 3.88
C SER A 301 0.88 -8.67 4.62
N ASN A 302 1.29 -9.95 4.61
CA ASN A 302 0.58 -11.03 5.30
C ASN A 302 0.64 -10.87 6.83
N ASP A 303 1.66 -10.20 7.36
CA ASP A 303 1.73 -9.86 8.79
C ASP A 303 0.50 -9.03 9.21
N PHE A 304 0.06 -8.06 8.40
CA PHE A 304 -1.14 -7.26 8.70
C PHE A 304 -2.43 -8.08 8.65
N THR A 305 -2.54 -9.04 7.73
CA THR A 305 -3.69 -9.95 7.68
C THR A 305 -3.77 -10.79 8.96
N ARG A 306 -2.62 -11.29 9.42
CA ARG A 306 -2.51 -12.04 10.68
C ARG A 306 -2.87 -11.17 11.89
N LEU A 307 -2.27 -9.98 12.00
CA LEU A 307 -2.54 -9.03 13.08
C LEU A 307 -4.04 -8.72 13.16
N ARG A 308 -4.67 -8.40 12.03
CA ARG A 308 -6.10 -8.08 11.96
C ARG A 308 -6.96 -9.24 12.45
N SER A 309 -6.68 -10.45 11.97
CA SER A 309 -7.45 -11.65 12.32
C SER A 309 -7.33 -12.00 13.79
N MET A 310 -6.10 -12.03 14.32
CA MET A 310 -5.83 -12.43 15.70
C MET A 310 -6.34 -11.40 16.73
N LEU A 311 -6.23 -10.10 16.41
CA LEU A 311 -6.69 -9.02 17.27
C LEU A 311 -8.17 -8.68 17.07
N LYS A 312 -8.88 -9.38 16.16
CA LYS A 312 -10.29 -9.16 15.82
C LYS A 312 -10.60 -7.69 15.47
N ILE A 313 -9.65 -7.01 14.83
CA ILE A 313 -9.80 -5.61 14.41
C ILE A 313 -10.82 -5.56 13.26
N LYS A 314 -11.99 -4.96 13.54
CA LYS A 314 -13.10 -4.85 12.58
C LYS A 314 -12.72 -3.97 11.38
N SER A 315 -12.01 -2.87 11.64
CA SER A 315 -11.52 -1.93 10.62
C SER A 315 -10.52 -2.62 9.67
N SER A 316 -10.27 -2.01 8.51
CA SER A 316 -9.16 -2.44 7.66
C SER A 316 -7.84 -2.20 8.39
N LEU A 317 -6.87 -3.11 8.27
CA LEU A 317 -5.51 -2.91 8.78
C LEU A 317 -4.51 -3.22 7.66
N CYS A 318 -3.72 -2.22 7.27
CA CYS A 318 -2.65 -2.40 6.30
C CYS A 318 -1.59 -1.30 6.42
N ALA A 319 -0.38 -1.57 5.90
CA ALA A 319 0.74 -0.62 5.91
C ALA A 319 0.42 0.76 5.28
N HIS A 320 -0.52 0.83 4.33
CA HIS A 320 -0.92 2.11 3.74
C HIS A 320 -1.55 3.06 4.77
N MET A 321 -2.20 2.53 5.81
CA MET A 321 -2.84 3.34 6.85
C MET A 321 -1.82 3.99 7.79
N PHE A 322 -0.70 3.31 8.06
CA PHE A 322 0.44 3.90 8.77
C PHE A 322 1.06 5.04 7.97
N ARG A 323 1.23 4.86 6.65
CA ARG A 323 1.66 5.95 5.78
C ARG A 323 0.68 7.12 5.81
N HIS A 324 -0.62 6.86 5.79
CA HIS A 324 -1.62 7.91 5.97
C HIS A 324 -1.40 8.68 7.27
N ARG A 325 -1.30 7.95 8.39
CA ARG A 325 -1.09 8.55 9.71
C ARG A 325 0.19 9.38 9.79
N PHE A 326 1.30 8.85 9.28
CA PHE A 326 2.59 9.55 9.25
C PHE A 326 2.50 10.89 8.51
N ILE A 327 1.89 10.91 7.32
CA ILE A 327 1.78 12.14 6.53
C ILE A 327 0.84 13.14 7.20
N THR A 328 -0.29 12.67 7.74
CA THR A 328 -1.21 13.50 8.51
C THR A 328 -0.49 14.13 9.71
N ASN A 329 0.29 13.36 10.48
CA ASN A 329 1.07 13.87 11.61
C ASN A 329 2.12 14.91 11.19
N ILE A 330 2.77 14.76 10.03
CA ILE A 330 3.68 15.80 9.50
C ILE A 330 2.91 17.10 9.27
N PHE A 331 1.75 17.04 8.62
CA PHE A 331 0.92 18.24 8.42
C PHE A 331 0.50 18.86 9.76
N ILE A 332 0.04 18.05 10.72
CA ILE A 332 -0.33 18.53 12.07
C ILE A 332 0.85 19.26 12.73
N ASN A 333 2.04 18.66 12.72
CA ASN A 333 3.23 19.23 13.36
C ASN A 333 3.67 20.53 12.68
N LEU A 334 3.66 20.56 11.34
CA LEU A 334 3.95 21.79 10.59
C LEU A 334 2.94 22.88 10.96
N ILE A 335 1.64 22.59 10.90
CA ILE A 335 0.58 23.55 11.23
C ILE A 335 0.74 24.08 12.66
N LYS A 336 1.04 23.21 13.64
CA LYS A 336 1.30 23.61 15.03
C LYS A 336 2.52 24.52 15.16
N GLN A 337 3.64 24.17 14.52
CA GLN A 337 4.86 25.00 14.56
C GLN A 337 4.57 26.43 14.05
N TYR A 338 3.80 26.56 12.96
CA TYR A 338 3.39 27.87 12.45
C TYR A 338 2.43 28.65 13.37
N ASP A 339 1.64 27.98 14.20
CA ASP A 339 0.70 28.60 15.14
C ASP A 339 1.42 29.21 16.38
N PHE A 340 2.50 28.56 16.84
CA PHE A 340 3.31 29.07 17.96
C PHE A 340 4.13 30.32 17.61
N ASP A 341 4.55 30.47 16.36
CA ASP A 341 5.47 31.53 15.96
C ASP A 341 4.77 32.86 15.58
N ASN A 342 3.43 32.92 15.49
CA ASN A 342 2.69 34.16 15.21
C ASN A 342 1.17 34.09 15.47
N LYS A 343 0.67 34.78 16.50
CA LYS A 343 -0.77 34.84 16.85
C LYS A 343 -1.69 35.46 15.77
N ASP A 344 -1.17 36.23 14.81
CA ASP A 344 -1.93 36.83 13.70
C ASP A 344 -1.52 36.32 12.30
N SER A 345 -0.45 35.52 12.19
CA SER A 345 0.06 35.04 10.88
C SER A 345 -0.56 33.71 10.44
N PHE A 346 -1.33 33.02 11.28
CA PHE A 346 -1.98 31.75 10.89
C PHE A 346 -2.91 31.92 9.68
N ARG A 347 -3.66 33.03 9.60
CA ARG A 347 -4.54 33.34 8.46
C ARG A 347 -3.74 33.60 7.16
N ASN A 348 -2.54 34.16 7.28
CA ASN A 348 -1.68 34.51 6.14
C ASN A 348 -0.78 33.34 5.70
N ALA A 349 -0.34 32.47 6.62
CA ALA A 349 0.42 31.25 6.30
C ALA A 349 -0.47 30.15 5.69
N LEU A 350 -1.77 30.15 6.01
CA LEU A 350 -2.76 29.33 5.31
C LEU A 350 -2.83 29.64 3.79
N LEU A 351 -2.27 30.78 3.34
CA LEU A 351 -2.29 31.20 1.94
C LEU A 351 -1.25 30.48 1.06
N ASP A 352 -0.25 29.79 1.62
CA ASP A 352 0.63 28.94 0.82
C ASP A 352 0.57 27.45 1.18
N VAL A 353 -0.64 26.92 1.03
CA VAL A 353 -0.92 25.48 0.97
C VAL A 353 0.06 24.74 0.05
N ASN A 354 0.58 25.38 -1.00
CA ASN A 354 1.48 24.75 -1.94
C ASN A 354 2.89 24.59 -1.37
N THR A 355 3.41 25.56 -0.62
CA THR A 355 4.70 25.43 0.09
C THR A 355 4.66 24.31 1.12
N LEU A 356 3.59 24.21 1.92
CA LEU A 356 3.42 23.09 2.86
C LEU A 356 3.39 21.75 2.13
N LYS A 357 2.60 21.65 1.06
CA LYS A 357 2.53 20.42 0.25
C LYS A 357 3.87 20.10 -0.42
N ALA A 358 4.63 21.08 -0.87
CA ALA A 358 5.94 20.87 -1.49
C ALA A 358 6.95 20.29 -0.49
N HIS A 359 7.00 20.83 0.73
CA HIS A 359 7.85 20.31 1.80
C HIS A 359 7.49 18.85 2.15
N VAL A 360 6.20 18.57 2.35
CA VAL A 360 5.71 17.22 2.62
C VAL A 360 5.96 16.29 1.42
N GLN A 361 5.83 16.78 0.19
CA GLN A 361 6.08 16.00 -1.03
C GLN A 361 7.54 15.52 -1.09
N GLN A 362 8.50 16.38 -0.74
CA GLN A 362 9.92 16.05 -0.72
C GLN A 362 10.22 14.96 0.32
N LEU A 363 9.73 15.13 1.56
CA LEU A 363 9.92 14.16 2.65
C LEU A 363 9.28 12.79 2.34
N THR A 364 8.08 12.81 1.77
CA THR A 364 7.26 11.59 1.60
C THR A 364 7.45 10.92 0.24
N GLY A 365 8.11 11.59 -0.71
CA GLY A 365 8.37 11.08 -2.07
C GLY A 365 7.11 10.95 -2.94
N HIS A 366 6.13 11.85 -2.79
CA HIS A 366 4.96 11.85 -3.68
C HIS A 366 5.31 12.40 -5.06
N LYS A 367 4.78 11.76 -6.12
CA LYS A 367 4.93 12.24 -7.49
C LYS A 367 3.98 13.39 -7.81
N ASP A 368 2.76 13.31 -7.29
CA ASP A 368 1.67 14.24 -7.56
C ASP A 368 1.34 15.01 -6.26
N ILE A 369 1.47 16.33 -6.29
CA ILE A 369 1.24 17.19 -5.13
C ILE A 369 -0.21 17.16 -4.68
N ASN A 370 -1.16 17.02 -5.62
CA ASN A 370 -2.60 16.94 -5.33
C ASN A 370 -2.99 15.65 -4.62
N SER A 371 -2.10 14.63 -4.62
CA SER A 371 -2.32 13.44 -3.79
C SER A 371 -2.19 13.73 -2.29
N LEU A 372 -1.67 14.91 -1.91
CA LEU A 372 -1.51 15.30 -0.52
C LEU A 372 -2.76 15.95 0.10
N ASP A 373 -3.71 16.39 -0.74
CA ASP A 373 -4.92 17.12 -0.32
C ASP A 373 -5.70 16.36 0.75
N THR A 374 -5.87 15.06 0.56
CA THR A 374 -6.59 14.19 1.51
C THR A 374 -5.94 14.22 2.90
N TYR A 375 -4.60 14.19 3.00
CA TYR A 375 -3.92 14.24 4.30
C TYR A 375 -4.04 15.60 4.97
N LEU A 376 -3.95 16.68 4.18
CA LEU A 376 -4.11 18.04 4.68
C LEU A 376 -5.52 18.27 5.22
N HIS A 377 -6.55 17.79 4.52
CA HIS A 377 -7.93 17.86 5.00
C HIS A 377 -8.12 17.09 6.31
N LEU A 378 -7.56 15.89 6.42
CA LEU A 378 -7.60 15.09 7.66
C LEU A 378 -6.88 15.82 8.81
N ALA A 379 -5.69 16.36 8.57
CA ALA A 379 -4.94 17.10 9.57
C ALA A 379 -5.70 18.33 10.09
N LYS A 380 -6.33 19.09 9.19
CA LYS A 380 -7.19 20.23 9.56
C LYS A 380 -8.38 19.79 10.41
N SER A 381 -9.03 18.68 10.04
CA SER A 381 -10.16 18.14 10.80
C SER A 381 -9.73 17.66 12.20
N GLU A 382 -8.58 16.99 12.33
CA GLU A 382 -8.07 16.54 13.64
C GLU A 382 -7.70 17.72 14.54
N LEU A 383 -7.09 18.77 13.98
CA LEU A 383 -6.76 20.00 14.72
C LEU A 383 -8.01 20.76 15.18
N ALA A 384 -9.03 20.87 14.33
CA ALA A 384 -10.28 21.55 14.68
C ALA A 384 -11.02 20.84 15.83
N ASN A 385 -10.91 19.51 15.91
CA ASN A 385 -11.54 18.71 16.97
C ASN A 385 -10.65 18.56 18.22
N MET A 386 -9.41 19.06 18.19
CA MET A 386 -8.43 18.87 19.27
C MET A 386 -8.88 19.47 20.63
N PRO A 387 -9.53 20.66 20.69
CA PRO A 387 -10.05 21.20 21.95
C PRO A 387 -11.14 20.31 22.58
N GLU A 388 -12.00 19.70 21.77
CA GLU A 388 -13.06 18.81 22.25
C GLU A 388 -12.51 17.46 22.74
N ILE A 389 -11.45 16.97 22.07
CA ILE A 389 -10.73 15.74 22.48
C ILE A 389 -9.95 15.96 23.78
N LEU A 390 -9.27 17.11 23.94
CA LEU A 390 -8.57 17.45 25.18
C LEU A 390 -9.55 17.55 26.35
N LYS A 391 -10.69 18.22 26.14
CA LYS A 391 -11.76 18.29 27.14
C LYS A 391 -12.27 16.90 27.55
N LYS A 392 -12.51 16.00 26.59
CA LYS A 392 -12.95 14.62 26.86
C LYS A 392 -11.87 13.78 27.57
N LEU A 393 -10.59 13.99 27.26
CA LEU A 393 -9.47 13.28 27.90
C LEU A 393 -9.23 13.77 29.33
N ASP A 394 -9.37 15.07 29.58
CA ASP A 394 -9.31 15.62 30.94
C ASP A 394 -10.50 15.11 31.76
N GLU A 395 -11.73 15.13 31.21
CA GLU A 395 -12.92 14.52 31.82
C GLU A 395 -12.70 13.03 32.13
N GLN A 396 -12.06 12.27 31.23
CA GLN A 396 -11.79 10.84 31.43
C GLN A 396 -10.70 10.58 32.50
N ARG A 397 -9.64 11.39 32.54
CA ARG A 397 -8.60 11.30 33.59
C ARG A 397 -9.14 11.66 34.96
N ASP A 398 -10.05 12.63 35.03
CA ASP A 398 -10.73 13.00 36.26
C ASP A 398 -11.64 11.87 36.76
N ILE A 399 -12.33 11.17 35.86
CA ILE A 399 -13.13 9.97 36.19
C ILE A 399 -12.22 8.84 36.70
N GLU A 400 -11.15 8.50 35.99
CA GLU A 400 -10.22 7.42 36.40
C GLU A 400 -9.54 7.70 37.75
N SER A 401 -9.20 8.96 38.01
CA SER A 401 -8.63 9.41 39.29
C SER A 401 -9.65 9.31 40.42
N ARG A 402 -10.91 9.66 40.17
CA ARG A 402 -12.02 9.50 41.13
C ARG A 402 -12.29 8.03 41.45
N GLU A 403 -12.35 7.17 40.44
CA GLU A 403 -12.54 5.72 40.62
C GLU A 403 -11.37 5.06 41.38
N ALA A 404 -10.14 5.56 41.22
CA ALA A 404 -9.00 5.12 42.01
C ALA A 404 -9.13 5.55 43.49
N LEU A 405 -9.59 6.78 43.75
CA LEU A 405 -9.82 7.28 45.11
C LEU A 405 -10.99 6.56 45.81
N GLU A 406 -12.08 6.28 45.10
CA GLU A 406 -13.19 5.49 45.64
C GLU A 406 -12.76 4.07 46.02
N ARG A 407 -11.94 3.41 45.19
CA ARG A 407 -11.37 2.10 45.51
C ARG A 407 -10.46 2.16 46.73
N TYR A 408 -9.67 3.22 46.87
CA TYR A 408 -8.83 3.44 48.03
C TYR A 408 -9.67 3.60 49.31
N LEU A 409 -10.68 4.49 49.31
CA LEU A 409 -11.58 4.70 50.44
C LEU A 409 -12.34 3.42 50.84
N LEU A 410 -12.78 2.62 49.85
CA LEU A 410 -13.45 1.35 50.11
C LEU A 410 -12.52 0.31 50.75
N ASN A 411 -11.24 0.33 50.40
CA ASN A 411 -10.23 -0.55 51.02
C ASN A 411 -9.91 -0.09 52.45
N GLU A 412 -9.75 1.21 52.70
CA GLU A 412 -9.54 1.75 54.05
C GLU A 412 -10.70 1.43 55.00
N LEU A 413 -11.95 1.46 54.50
CA LEU A 413 -13.14 1.05 55.25
C LEU A 413 -13.10 -0.46 55.58
N LYS A 414 -12.75 -1.30 54.59
CA LYS A 414 -12.64 -2.76 54.78
C LYS A 414 -11.53 -3.16 55.75
N SER A 415 -10.44 -2.39 55.79
CA SER A 415 -9.32 -2.59 56.71
C SER A 415 -9.58 -2.03 58.11
N GLY A 416 -10.70 -1.34 58.34
CA GLY A 416 -11.06 -0.75 59.63
C GLY A 416 -10.31 0.53 59.99
N ASN A 417 -9.60 1.13 59.04
CA ASN A 417 -8.79 2.34 59.25
C ASN A 417 -9.64 3.62 59.29
N ILE A 418 -10.83 3.59 58.67
CA ILE A 418 -11.80 4.69 58.68
C ILE A 418 -13.18 4.19 59.09
N SER A 419 -13.98 5.02 59.76
CA SER A 419 -15.35 4.68 60.14
C SER A 419 -16.31 4.83 58.95
N THR A 420 -17.49 4.22 59.05
CA THR A 420 -18.54 4.31 58.03
C THR A 420 -19.01 5.76 57.81
N GLU A 421 -19.05 6.56 58.87
CA GLU A 421 -19.40 8.00 58.80
C GLU A 421 -18.30 8.81 58.10
N GLN A 422 -17.02 8.52 58.38
CA GLN A 422 -15.87 9.15 57.74
C GLN A 422 -15.84 8.84 56.23
N TYR A 423 -16.10 7.58 55.87
CA TYR A 423 -16.21 7.14 54.48
C TYR A 423 -17.32 7.87 53.71
N ILE A 424 -18.52 8.02 54.31
CA ILE A 424 -19.64 8.74 53.68
C ILE A 424 -19.29 10.21 53.44
N GLN A 425 -18.70 10.89 54.43
CA GLN A 425 -18.29 12.30 54.28
C GLN A 425 -17.23 12.51 53.19
N ASP A 426 -16.23 11.64 53.13
CA ASP A 426 -15.15 11.77 52.14
C ASP A 426 -15.59 11.37 50.73
N LEU A 427 -16.55 10.45 50.60
CA LEU A 427 -17.21 10.12 49.33
C LEU A 427 -18.18 11.22 48.86
N GLU A 428 -18.81 11.97 49.76
CA GLU A 428 -19.60 13.16 49.40
C GLU A 428 -18.74 14.33 48.94
N LYS A 429 -17.54 14.51 49.52
CA LYS A 429 -16.56 15.50 49.04
C LYS A 429 -16.06 15.20 47.64
N LEU A 430 -15.94 13.92 47.28
CA LEU A 430 -15.58 13.45 45.93
C LEU A 430 -16.67 13.72 44.87
N LYS A 431 -17.91 13.97 45.29
CA LYS A 431 -19.05 14.25 44.39
C LYS A 431 -19.28 15.73 44.09
N LYS A 432 -18.69 16.63 44.88
CA LYS A 432 -18.60 18.06 44.57
C LYS A 432 -17.45 18.31 43.59
#